data_AF-A0A843GAS0-F1
#
_entry.id   AF-A0A843GAS0-F1
#
_cell.length_a   1.000
_cell.length_b   1.000
_cell.length_c   1.000
_cell.angle_alpha   90.00
_cell.angle_beta   90.00
_cell.angle_gamma   90.00
#
_symmetry.space_group_name_H-M   'P 1'
#
loop_
_entity.id
_entity.type
_entity.pdbx_description
1 polymer ?
#
loop_
_entity_poly.entity_id
_entity_poly.type
_entity_poly.pdbx_seq_one_letter_code
_entity_poly.pdbx_strand_id
1 'polypeptide(L)' 'YAYDVLTVIANLAGIPAASIKAGEVDGIPVGLQLQAKPQDDAKIVQAMAAFEYAK' A
#
# COMPACT_ATOMS: atom_id res chain seq x y z
N TYR A 1 -7.43 -4.13 -17.58
CA TYR A 1 -7.43 -2.79 -16.96
C TYR A 1 -8.19 -2.69 -15.64
N ALA A 2 -9.07 -3.65 -15.25
CA ALA A 2 -9.75 -3.61 -13.95
C ALA A 2 -8.84 -3.88 -12.73
N TYR A 3 -7.70 -4.57 -12.94
CA TYR A 3 -6.77 -4.93 -11.86
C TYR A 3 -5.99 -3.74 -11.28
N ASP A 4 -5.78 -2.68 -12.05
CA ASP A 4 -4.97 -1.53 -11.62
C ASP A 4 -5.80 -0.38 -11.02
N VAL A 5 -7.11 -0.58 -10.83
CA VAL A 5 -8.02 0.49 -10.41
C VAL A 5 -7.58 1.14 -9.09
N LEU A 6 -6.96 0.36 -8.20
CA LEU A 6 -6.48 0.83 -6.90
C LEU A 6 -5.06 1.42 -6.96
N THR A 7 -4.26 1.11 -7.99
CA THR A 7 -2.83 1.48 -8.09
C THR A 7 -2.60 2.63 -9.07
N VAL A 8 -3.39 2.71 -10.15
CA VAL A 8 -3.22 3.70 -11.22
C VAL A 8 -3.38 5.14 -10.72
N ILE A 9 -4.24 5.36 -9.71
CA ILE A 9 -4.50 6.68 -9.14
C ILE A 9 -3.22 7.26 -8.53
N ALA A 10 -2.41 6.44 -7.85
CA ALA A 10 -1.17 6.90 -7.22
C ALA A 10 -0.15 7.38 -8.27
N ASN A 11 0.01 6.62 -9.36
CA ASN A 11 0.89 6.97 -10.46
C ASN A 11 0.44 8.27 -11.16
N LEU A 12 -0.86 8.39 -11.46
CA LEU A 12 -1.41 9.57 -12.14
C LEU A 12 -1.35 10.82 -11.26
N ALA A 13 -1.56 10.68 -9.94
CA ALA A 13 -1.46 11.79 -9.00
C ALA A 13 0.00 12.12 -8.61
N GLY A 14 0.97 11.28 -8.99
CA GLY A 14 2.38 11.47 -8.63
C GLY A 14 2.63 11.42 -7.12
N ILE A 15 1.84 10.61 -6.40
CA ILE A 15 1.90 10.51 -4.94
C ILE A 15 2.61 9.21 -4.51
N PRO A 16 3.30 9.22 -3.36
CA PRO A 16 3.94 8.02 -2.84
C PRO A 16 2.89 6.97 -2.44
N ALA A 17 3.18 5.71 -2.77
CA ALA A 17 2.37 4.55 -2.46
C ALA A 17 3.25 3.33 -2.16
N ALA A 18 2.81 2.44 -1.27
CA ALA A 18 3.48 1.18 -0.96
C ALA A 18 2.48 0.06 -0.67
N SER A 19 2.89 -1.20 -0.89
CA SER A 19 2.09 -2.39 -0.61
C SER A 19 2.81 -3.40 0.30
N ILE A 20 2.04 -4.09 1.15
CA ILE A 20 2.53 -5.10 2.11
C ILE A 20 1.55 -6.27 2.22
N LYS A 21 2.02 -7.47 2.57
CA LYS A 21 1.15 -8.65 2.77
C LYS A 21 0.31 -8.48 4.04
N ALA A 22 -1.00 -8.33 3.87
CA ALA A 22 -1.94 -8.09 4.96
C ALA A 22 -2.62 -9.37 5.49
N GLY A 23 -2.49 -10.50 4.79
CA GLY A 23 -3.06 -11.77 5.22
C GLY A 23 -3.26 -12.74 4.07
N GLU A 24 -4.14 -13.71 4.29
CA GLU A 24 -4.60 -14.67 3.30
C GLU A 24 -6.11 -14.87 3.43
N VAL A 25 -6.79 -15.02 2.29
CA VAL A 25 -8.21 -15.40 2.22
C VAL A 25 -8.28 -16.63 1.33
N ASP A 26 -8.82 -17.73 1.85
CA ASP A 26 -8.91 -19.01 1.13
C ASP A 26 -7.57 -19.51 0.55
N GLY A 27 -6.47 -19.26 1.26
CA GLY A 27 -5.12 -19.62 0.83
C GLY A 27 -4.50 -18.68 -0.23
N ILE A 28 -5.20 -17.58 -0.56
CA ILE A 28 -4.73 -16.58 -1.52
C ILE A 28 -4.15 -15.38 -0.76
N PRO A 29 -2.91 -14.94 -1.04
CA PRO A 29 -2.31 -13.76 -0.43
C PRO A 29 -3.10 -12.48 -0.72
N VAL A 30 -3.39 -11.73 0.35
CA VAL A 30 -4.03 -10.41 0.27
C VAL A 30 -3.02 -9.34 0.67
N GLY A 31 -2.98 -8.24 -0.09
CA GLY A 31 -2.13 -7.09 0.17
C GLY A 31 -2.92 -5.89 0.69
N LEU A 32 -2.27 -5.07 1.52
CA LEU A 32 -2.71 -3.73 1.89
C LEU A 32 -1.86 -2.71 1.14
N GLN A 33 -2.50 -1.71 0.55
CA GLN A 33 -1.82 -0.57 -0.07
C GLN A 33 -2.08 0.70 0.73
N LEU A 34 -1.00 1.43 1.03
CA LEU A 34 -1.06 2.77 1.63
C LEU A 34 -0.61 3.81 0.61
N GLN A 35 -1.27 4.97 0.61
CA GLN A 35 -0.93 6.14 -0.20
C GLN A 35 -0.78 7.35 0.73
N ALA A 36 0.16 8.25 0.43
CA ALA A 36 0.41 9.43 1.25
C ALA A 36 0.45 10.71 0.41
N LYS A 37 0.59 11.85 1.09
CA LYS A 37 0.75 13.14 0.42
C LYS A 37 2.07 13.18 -0.35
N PRO A 38 2.21 14.05 -1.36
CA PRO A 38 3.48 14.28 -2.04
C PRO A 38 4.62 14.50 -1.04
N GLN A 39 5.77 13.86 -1.28
CA GLN A 39 7.00 13.97 -0.48
C GLN A 39 6.91 13.44 0.96
N ASP A 40 5.87 12.66 1.29
CA ASP A 40 5.66 12.08 2.63
C ASP A 40 6.01 10.57 2.67
N ASP A 41 7.04 10.15 1.91
CA ASP A 41 7.48 8.77 1.77
C ASP A 41 7.85 8.11 3.11
N ALA A 42 8.52 8.86 3.98
CA ALA A 42 8.93 8.39 5.30
C ALA A 42 7.73 7.95 6.15
N LYS A 43 6.59 8.64 6.03
CA LYS A 43 5.37 8.29 6.76
C LYS A 43 4.76 6.99 6.25
N ILE A 44 4.81 6.74 4.94
CA ILE A 44 4.41 5.45 4.38
C ILE A 44 5.28 4.32 4.95
N VAL A 45 6.60 4.50 4.96
CA VAL A 45 7.52 3.46 5.46
C VAL A 45 7.29 3.19 6.94
N GLN A 46 7.10 4.23 7.75
CA GLN A 46 6.79 4.10 9.17
C GLN A 46 5.44 3.39 9.41
N ALA A 47 4.40 3.75 8.65
CA ALA A 47 3.09 3.11 8.77
C ALA A 47 3.14 1.61 8.39
N MET A 48 3.90 1.27 7.35
CA MET A 48 4.11 -0.13 6.95
C MET A 48 4.90 -0.91 8.00
N ALA A 49 5.96 -0.32 8.57
CA ALA A 49 6.71 -0.94 9.64
C ALA A 49 5.86 -1.15 10.90
N ALA A 50 5.01 -0.18 11.26
CA ALA A 50 4.09 -0.29 12.38
C ALA A 50 3.04 -1.38 12.15
N PHE A 51 2.52 -1.49 10.93
CA PHE A 51 1.58 -2.56 10.55
C PHE A 51 2.23 -3.94 10.66
N GLU A 52 3.46 -4.11 10.14
CA GLU A 52 4.20 -5.37 10.21
C GLU A 52 4.53 -5.76 11.66
N TYR A 53 4.83 -4.78 12.53
CA TYR A 53 5.11 -5.04 13.94
C TYR A 53 3.85 -5.39 14.76
N ALA A 54 2.68 -4.87 14.37
CA ALA A 54 1.41 -5.12 15.05
C ALA A 54 0.73 -6.44 14.63
N LYS A 55 1.24 -7.08 13.58
CA LYS A 55 0.74 -8.34 13.03
C LYS A 55 1.23 -9.53 13.84
#